data_AF-A0A1I5KBD9-F1
#
_entry.id   AF-A0A1I5KBD9-F1
#
_cell.length_a   1.000
_cell.length_b   1.000
_cell.length_c   1.000
_cell.angle_alpha   90.00
_cell.angle_beta   90.00
_cell.angle_gamma   90.00
#
_symmetry.space_group_name_H-M   'P 1'
#
loop_
_entity.id
_entity.type
_entity.pdbx_description
1 polymer ?
#
loop_
_entity_poly.entity_id
_entity_poly.type
_entity_poly.pdbx_seq_one_letter_code
_entity_poly.pdbx_strand_id
1 'polypeptide(L)' 'MTATNESLDLCSVKTFAELSGVTVEEVINWVDSQTIPSMKLADFRMVNLARLRADLEKGKTVFRAGDYAHV' A
#
# COMPACT_ATOMS: atom_id res chain seq x y z
N MET A 1 4.17 -13.65 -23.69
CA MET A 1 3.08 -13.63 -22.69
C MET A 1 3.74 -13.66 -21.32
N THR A 2 4.14 -12.50 -20.81
CA THR A 2 4.68 -12.39 -19.46
C THR A 2 3.51 -12.53 -18.51
N ALA A 3 3.37 -13.71 -17.89
CA ALA A 3 2.55 -13.84 -16.70
C ALA A 3 3.08 -12.78 -15.72
N THR A 4 2.30 -11.73 -15.48
CA THR A 4 2.54 -10.83 -14.35
C THR A 4 2.44 -11.75 -13.15
N ASN A 5 3.60 -12.13 -12.62
CA ASN A 5 3.69 -12.80 -11.34
C ASN A 5 3.23 -11.74 -10.34
N GLU A 6 1.92 -11.64 -10.15
CA GLU A 6 1.26 -10.85 -9.11
C GLU A 6 1.56 -11.52 -7.77
N SER A 7 2.84 -11.64 -7.47
CA SER A 7 3.31 -11.88 -6.13
C SER A 7 2.65 -10.78 -5.30
N LEU A 8 1.73 -11.18 -4.44
CA LEU A 8 1.09 -10.28 -3.49
C LEU A 8 2.19 -9.84 -2.52
N ASP A 9 2.93 -8.83 -2.95
CA ASP A 9 3.99 -8.22 -2.17
C ASP A 9 3.29 -7.35 -1.13
N LEU A 10 3.06 -7.96 0.02
CA LEU A 10 2.33 -7.39 1.13
C LEU A 10 3.28 -7.25 2.30
N CYS A 11 3.25 -6.10 2.95
CA CYS A 11 3.98 -5.90 4.19
C CYS A 11 3.04 -5.40 5.29
N SER A 12 3.39 -5.73 6.52
CA SER A 12 2.71 -5.17 7.68
C SER A 12 2.90 -3.65 7.71
N VAL A 13 1.89 -2.93 8.21
CA VAL A 13 1.94 -1.47 8.43
C VAL A 13 3.21 -1.06 9.19
N LYS A 14 3.58 -1.83 10.21
CA LYS A 14 4.80 -1.60 10.98
C LYS A 14 6.07 -1.66 10.12
N THR A 15 6.22 -2.73 9.34
CA THR A 15 7.36 -2.88 8.42
C THR A 15 7.40 -1.76 7.38
N PHE A 16 6.26 -1.35 6.85
CA PHE A 16 6.19 -0.23 5.91
C PHE A 16 6.64 1.09 6.54
N ALA A 17 6.23 1.33 7.79
CA ALA A 17 6.64 2.51 8.55
C ALA A 17 8.16 2.53 8.76
N GLU A 18 8.75 1.40 9.18
CA GLU A 18 10.19 1.24 9.36
C GLU A 18 10.96 1.45 8.05
N LEU A 19 10.47 0.89 6.94
CA LEU A 19 11.09 1.04 5.61
C LEU A 19 11.00 2.46 5.06
N SER A 20 9.89 3.14 5.32
CA SER A 20 9.63 4.49 4.81
C SER A 20 10.18 5.59 5.72
N GLY A 21 10.67 5.24 6.92
CA GLY A 21 11.15 6.19 7.91
C GLY A 21 10.05 7.06 8.52
N VAL A 22 8.80 6.58 8.52
CA VAL A 22 7.63 7.28 9.08
C VAL A 22 7.09 6.55 10.29
N THR A 23 6.16 7.18 11.01
CA THR A 23 5.54 6.54 12.18
C THR A 23 4.49 5.51 11.77
N VAL A 24 4.29 4.48 12.61
CA VAL A 24 3.23 3.48 12.36
C VAL A 24 1.86 4.15 12.31
N GLU A 25 1.61 5.15 13.15
CA GLU A 25 0.35 5.90 13.19
C GLU A 25 0.07 6.65 11.88
N GLU A 26 1.09 7.25 11.26
CA GLU A 26 0.95 7.88 9.94
C GLU A 26 0.56 6.86 8.87
N VAL A 27 1.19 5.69 8.86
CA VAL A 27 0.85 4.63 7.91
C VAL A 27 -0.56 4.11 8.16
N ILE A 28 -0.97 3.93 9.42
CA ILE A 28 -2.36 3.57 9.77
C ILE A 28 -3.32 4.62 9.20
N ASN A 29 -3.02 5.90 9.40
CA ASN A 29 -3.86 6.98 8.88
C ASN A 29 -3.93 6.96 7.34
N TRP A 30 -2.83 6.66 6.64
CA TRP A 30 -2.84 6.50 5.18
C TRP A 30 -3.64 5.29 4.72
N VAL A 31 -3.57 4.18 5.46
CA VAL A 31 -4.35 2.98 5.19
C VAL A 31 -5.84 3.24 5.43
N ASP A 32 -6.17 3.93 6.51
CA ASP A 32 -7.55 4.24 6.91
C ASP A 32 -8.20 5.26 5.97
N SER A 33 -7.45 6.32 5.65
CA SER A 33 -7.83 7.33 4.64
C SER A 33 -7.79 6.80 3.20
N GLN A 34 -7.37 5.53 3.01
CA GLN A 34 -7.20 4.91 1.69
C GLN A 34 -6.29 5.73 0.76
N THR A 35 -5.28 6.37 1.34
CA THR A 35 -4.23 7.13 0.67
C THR A 35 -3.22 6.21 0.00
N ILE A 36 -2.88 5.10 0.65
CA ILE A 36 -1.98 4.07 0.10
C ILE A 36 -2.74 2.77 -0.14
N PRO A 37 -2.30 1.94 -1.11
CA PRO A 37 -2.97 0.69 -1.40
C PRO A 37 -2.80 -0.26 -0.20
N SER A 38 -3.91 -0.74 0.32
CA SER A 38 -3.95 -1.68 1.43
C SER A 38 -4.96 -2.77 1.17
N MET A 39 -4.76 -3.92 1.81
CA MET A 39 -5.65 -5.06 1.73
C MET A 39 -5.98 -5.54 3.14
N LYS A 40 -7.26 -5.84 3.35
CA LYS A 40 -7.71 -6.51 4.57
C LYS A 40 -7.58 -8.03 4.36
N LEU A 41 -6.72 -8.65 5.15
CA LEU A 41 -6.51 -10.10 5.19
C LEU A 41 -7.05 -10.62 6.52
N ALA A 42 -8.23 -11.23 6.46
CA ALA A 42 -9.01 -11.59 7.65
C ALA A 42 -9.18 -10.38 8.59
N ASP A 43 -8.53 -10.38 9.75
CA ASP A 43 -8.57 -9.31 10.75
C ASP A 43 -7.41 -8.31 10.64
N PHE A 44 -6.42 -8.58 9.79
CA PHE A 44 -5.23 -7.75 9.66
C PHE A 44 -5.30 -6.85 8.43
N ARG A 45 -4.72 -5.66 8.54
CA ARG A 45 -4.57 -4.74 7.40
C ARG A 45 -3.11 -4.71 6.98
N MET A 46 -2.87 -5.02 5.71
CA MET A 46 -1.54 -5.08 5.13
C MET A 46 -1.41 -4.04 4.03
N VAL A 47 -0.23 -3.45 3.90
CA VAL A 47 0.09 -2.50 2.83
C VAL A 47 0.45 -3.31 1.58
N ASN A 48 -0.16 -2.96 0.45
CA ASN A 48 0.07 -3.64 -0.81
C ASN A 48 1.21 -2.95 -1.59
N LEU A 49 2.42 -3.45 -1.39
CA LEU A 49 3.63 -2.95 -2.05
C LEU A 49 3.61 -3.20 -3.54
N ALA A 50 3.05 -4.32 -4.00
CA ALA A 50 2.95 -4.63 -5.43
C ALA A 50 2.17 -3.54 -6.17
N ARG A 51 1.04 -3.10 -5.61
CA ARG A 51 0.23 -2.02 -6.20
C ARG A 51 0.89 -0.66 -6.07
N LEU A 52 1.50 -0.37 -4.91
CA LEU A 52 2.26 0.87 -4.71
C LEU A 52 3.39 0.98 -5.74
N ARG A 53 4.14 -0.11 -5.96
CA ARG A 53 5.21 -0.20 -6.95
C ARG A 53 4.67 -0.01 -8.36
N ALA A 54 3.57 -0.66 -8.71
CA ALA A 54 2.95 -0.49 -10.03
C ALA A 54 2.50 0.96 -10.29
N ASP A 55 1.99 1.66 -9.29
CA ASP A 55 1.65 3.09 -9.38
C ASP A 55 2.90 3.96 -9.56
N LEU A 56 3.97 3.68 -8.79
CA LEU A 56 5.27 4.37 -8.95
C LEU A 56 5.86 4.12 -10.35
N GLU A 57 5.80 2.89 -10.86
CA GLU A 57 6.25 2.52 -12.22
C GLU A 57 5.42 3.20 -13.32
N LYS A 58 4.15 3.49 -13.06
CA LYS A 58 3.29 4.31 -13.93
C LYS A 58 3.60 5.81 -13.85
N GLY A 59 4.49 6.24 -12.96
CA GLY A 59 4.86 7.64 -12.76
C GLY A 59 4.00 8.39 -11.76
N LYS A 60 3.20 7.69 -10.94
CA LYS A 60 2.43 8.31 -9.87
C LYS A 60 3.35 8.62 -8.69
N THR A 61 3.50 9.90 -8.38
CA THR A 61 4.34 10.37 -7.27
C THR A 61 3.53 10.97 -6.11
N VAL A 62 2.23 11.15 -6.32
CA VAL A 62 1.33 11.77 -5.33
C VAL A 62 0.20 10.80 -5.01
N PHE A 63 0.10 10.47 -3.73
CA PHE A 63 -0.96 9.64 -3.16
C PHE A 63 -1.85 10.53 -2.29
N ARG A 64 -3.17 10.48 -2.50
CA ARG A 64 -4.15 11.34 -1.79
C ARG A 64 -5.19 10.47 -1.10
N ALA A 65 -5.77 10.97 -0.02
CA ALA A 65 -6.87 10.28 0.65
C ALA A 65 -7.99 9.94 -0.35
N GLY A 66 -8.49 8.70 -0.28
CA GLY A 66 -9.52 8.17 -1.16
C GLY A 66 -9.04 7.63 -2.50
N ASP A 67 -7.75 7.74 -2.83
CA ASP A 67 -7.19 7.24 -4.09
C ASP A 67 -7.36 5.72 -4.26
N TYR A 68 -7.37 4.99 -3.14
CA TYR A 68 -7.62 3.55 -3.07
C TYR A 68 -8.97 3.22 -2.42
N ALA A 69 -9.96 4.13 -2.47
CA ALA A 69 -11.27 3.91 -1.86
C ALA A 69 -12.20 2.95 -2.63
N HIS A 70 -11.92 2.71 -3.90
CA HIS A 70 -12.85 2.08 -4.86
C HIS A 70 -12.37 0.71 -5.39
N VAL A 71 -11.67 -0.07 -4.58
CA VAL A 71 -11.26 -1.44 -4.95
C VAL A 71 -11.83 -2.50 -4.03
#